data_AF-A0A0H5CSB8-F1
#
_entry.id   AF-A0A0H5CSB8-F1
#
_cell.length_a   1.000
_cell.length_b   1.000
_cell.length_c   1.000
_cell.angle_alpha   90.00
_cell.angle_beta   90.00
_cell.angle_gamma   90.00
#
_symmetry.space_group_name_H-M   'P 1'
#
loop_
_entity.id
_entity.type
_entity.pdbx_description
1 polymer ?
#
loop_
_entity_poly.entity_id
_entity_poly.type
_entity_poly.pdbx_seq_one_letter_code
_entity_poly.pdbx_strand_id
1 'polypeptide(L)'
;MGVHWHAFVERRENGAPMRAGYRLDRLRRVADTVLWSPWSVAEWMDARTRKHILHAEVWSIQDREWVSIGDEDDLDELRQQNFLIASKGDSIYSDIYTDANVHHDLFVEAVTREQCTHDCAPDPASDDGTAA
;
A
#
# COMPACT_ATOMS: atom_id res chain seq x y z
N MET A 1 -2.99 -16.35 15.63
CA MET A 1 -2.85 -14.94 16.06
C MET A 1 -3.14 -14.09 14.85
N GLY A 2 -4.04 -13.11 14.96
CA GLY A 2 -4.41 -12.26 13.83
C GLY A 2 -3.32 -11.22 13.53
N VAL A 3 -3.17 -10.89 12.26
CA VAL A 3 -2.37 -9.76 11.76
C VAL A 3 -3.34 -8.69 11.27
N HIS A 4 -3.03 -7.43 11.56
CA HIS A 4 -3.66 -6.27 10.95
C HIS A 4 -2.57 -5.36 10.39
N TRP A 5 -2.91 -4.32 9.64
CA TRP A 5 -1.92 -3.47 8.99
C TRP A 5 -2.02 -2.01 9.42
N HIS A 6 -0.85 -1.39 9.61
CA HIS A 6 -0.72 0.04 9.83
C HIS A 6 -0.24 0.66 8.52
N ALA A 7 -1.09 1.49 7.92
CA ALA A 7 -0.82 2.15 6.66
C ALA A 7 -0.30 3.57 6.89
N PHE A 8 0.69 3.95 6.09
CA PHE A 8 1.43 5.19 6.20
C PHE A 8 1.68 5.79 4.80
N VAL A 9 1.57 7.10 4.70
CA VAL A 9 1.93 7.88 3.52
C VAL A 9 3.07 8.81 3.87
N GLU A 10 4.12 8.81 3.06
CA GLU A 10 5.22 9.76 3.16
C GLU A 10 5.41 10.46 1.82
N ARG A 11 5.68 11.76 1.88
CA ARG A 11 5.97 12.57 0.69
C ARG A 11 7.44 12.92 0.72
N ARG A 12 8.16 12.57 -0.36
CA ARG A 12 9.56 12.94 -0.53
C ARG A 12 9.74 13.69 -1.85
N GLU A 13 10.57 14.72 -1.82
CA GLU A 13 11.04 15.37 -3.05
C GLU A 13 11.88 14.37 -3.87
N ASN A 14 11.86 14.51 -5.20
CA ASN A 14 12.68 13.68 -6.08
C ASN A 14 14.16 13.80 -5.71
N GLY A 15 14.83 12.66 -5.52
CA GLY A 15 16.23 12.57 -5.11
C GLY A 15 16.49 12.74 -3.61
N ALA A 16 15.48 13.06 -2.80
CA ALA A 16 15.61 13.04 -1.35
C ALA A 16 15.65 11.59 -0.81
N PRO A 17 16.50 11.29 0.19
CA PRO A 17 16.52 9.98 0.81
C PRO A 17 15.22 9.73 1.58
N MET A 18 14.78 8.46 1.62
CA MET A 18 13.61 8.03 2.38
C MET A 18 13.80 8.36 3.87
N ARG A 19 12.95 9.23 4.43
CA ARG A 19 13.14 9.80 5.77
C ARG A 19 12.83 8.81 6.89
N ALA A 20 11.75 8.04 6.79
CA ALA A 20 11.43 7.00 7.76
C ALA A 20 11.99 5.64 7.30
N GLY A 21 13.31 5.55 7.17
CA GLY A 21 13.99 4.38 6.60
C GLY A 21 13.68 3.05 7.28
N TYR A 22 13.22 3.05 8.53
CA TYR A 22 13.05 1.85 9.33
C TYR A 22 11.63 1.68 9.84
N ARG A 23 11.06 0.51 9.58
CA ARG A 23 9.76 0.04 10.08
C ARG A 23 9.50 0.39 11.55
N LEU A 24 10.51 0.27 12.42
CA LEU A 24 10.38 0.60 13.84
C LEU A 24 9.98 2.05 14.09
N ASP A 25 10.50 3.00 13.31
CA ASP A 25 10.15 4.41 13.45
C ASP A 25 8.73 4.70 12.96
N ARG A 26 8.30 4.03 11.87
CA ARG A 26 6.90 4.09 11.42
C ARG A 26 5.94 3.53 12.47
N LEU A 27 6.25 2.40 13.09
CA LEU A 27 5.39 1.80 14.11
C LEU A 27 5.32 2.60 15.43
N ARG A 28 6.28 3.48 15.70
CA ARG A 28 6.25 4.41 16.85
C ARG A 28 5.23 5.54 16.67
N ARG A 29 4.93 5.93 15.43
CA ARG A 29 3.90 6.95 15.15
C ARG A 29 2.52 6.32 15.02
N VAL A 30 1.49 7.15 15.16
CA VAL A 30 0.12 6.77 14.85
C VAL A 30 0.01 6.52 13.35
N ALA A 31 -0.67 5.42 12.97
CA ALA A 31 -0.90 5.08 11.57
C ALA A 31 -1.85 6.08 10.91
N ASP A 32 -1.64 6.35 9.62
CA ASP A 32 -2.56 7.18 8.85
C ASP A 32 -3.89 6.43 8.63
N THR A 33 -3.83 5.10 8.56
CA THR A 33 -5.01 4.23 8.56
C THR A 33 -4.66 2.87 9.17
N VAL A 34 -5.58 2.28 9.93
CA VAL A 34 -5.47 0.88 10.38
C VAL A 34 -6.39 0.01 9.53
N LEU A 35 -5.87 -1.09 9.00
CA LEU A 35 -6.54 -1.96 8.03
C LEU A 35 -6.63 -3.36 8.61
N TRP A 36 -7.80 -3.99 8.52
CA TRP A 36 -8.11 -5.23 9.25
C TRP A 36 -8.23 -6.45 8.36
N SER A 37 -8.20 -6.28 7.04
CA SER A 37 -8.27 -7.39 6.08
C SER A 37 -7.34 -7.18 4.89
N PRO A 38 -6.87 -8.26 4.26
CA PRO A 38 -6.10 -8.18 3.01
C PRO A 38 -6.83 -7.40 1.90
N TRP A 39 -8.16 -7.50 1.87
CA TRP A 39 -8.99 -6.72 0.93
C TRP A 39 -8.89 -5.22 1.20
N SER A 40 -9.05 -4.80 2.46
CA SER A 40 -8.90 -3.38 2.84
C SER A 40 -7.51 -2.82 2.56
N VAL A 41 -6.47 -3.67 2.63
CA VAL A 41 -5.11 -3.32 2.20
C VAL A 41 -5.05 -3.06 0.71
N ALA A 42 -5.57 -3.98 -0.11
CA ALA A 42 -5.55 -3.84 -1.56
C ALA A 42 -6.33 -2.60 -2.02
N GLU A 43 -7.53 -2.35 -1.48
CA GLU A 43 -8.33 -1.16 -1.78
C GLU A 43 -7.65 0.13 -1.33
N TRP A 44 -7.03 0.13 -0.14
CA TRP A 44 -6.31 1.30 0.34
C TRP A 44 -5.13 1.64 -0.57
N MET A 45 -4.34 0.64 -1.00
CA MET A 45 -3.23 0.83 -1.95
C MET A 45 -3.73 1.34 -3.29
N ASP A 46 -4.72 0.65 -3.90
CA ASP A 46 -5.29 1.00 -5.20
C ASP A 46 -5.80 2.45 -5.25
N ALA A 47 -6.59 2.86 -4.26
CA ALA A 47 -7.13 4.22 -4.19
C ALA A 47 -6.03 5.30 -4.11
N ARG A 48 -4.87 4.99 -3.49
CA ARG A 48 -3.75 5.94 -3.35
C ARG A 48 -2.90 5.95 -4.62
N THR A 49 -2.69 4.80 -5.23
CA THR A 49 -2.05 4.68 -6.55
C THR A 49 -2.84 5.46 -7.59
N ARG A 50 -4.14 5.20 -7.75
CA ARG A 50 -5.01 5.92 -8.72
C ARG A 50 -5.01 7.43 -8.55
N LYS A 51 -4.90 7.91 -7.31
CA LYS A 51 -4.88 9.35 -7.02
C LYS A 51 -3.61 10.05 -7.50
N HIS A 52 -2.51 9.33 -7.63
CA HIS A 52 -1.18 9.92 -7.77
C HIS A 52 -0.36 9.37 -8.94
N ILE A 53 -0.76 8.23 -9.52
CA ILE A 53 0.00 7.57 -10.57
C ILE A 53 0.15 8.49 -11.79
N LEU A 54 1.37 8.55 -12.29
CA LEU A 54 1.65 9.16 -13.58
C LEU A 54 1.22 8.18 -14.68
N HIS A 55 0.15 8.52 -15.40
CA HIS A 55 -0.16 7.84 -16.66
C HIS A 55 0.81 8.30 -17.74
N ALA A 56 1.50 7.36 -18.37
CA ALA A 56 2.48 7.65 -19.40
C ALA A 56 2.46 6.59 -20.50
N GLU A 57 2.61 7.02 -21.75
CA GLU A 57 2.86 6.10 -22.86
C GLU A 57 4.38 5.94 -23.02
N VAL A 58 4.85 4.70 -23.04
CA VAL A 58 6.25 4.36 -23.29
C VAL A 58 6.38 3.43 -24.48
N TRP A 59 7.46 3.59 -25.23
CA TRP A 59 7.75 2.71 -26.36
C TRP A 59 8.37 1.41 -25.85
N SER A 60 7.65 0.29 -25.93
CA SER A 60 8.18 -1.05 -25.65
C SER A 60 9.11 -1.47 -26.79
N ILE A 61 10.40 -1.63 -26.49
CA ILE A 61 11.38 -2.14 -27.47
C ILE A 61 11.09 -3.61 -27.81
N GLN A 62 10.60 -4.38 -26.84
CA GLN A 62 10.32 -5.81 -26.99
C GLN A 62 9.14 -6.06 -27.93
N ASP A 63 8.05 -5.31 -27.73
CA ASP A 63 6.78 -5.52 -28.45
C ASP A 63 6.67 -4.60 -29.68
N ARG A 64 7.58 -3.63 -29.80
CA ARG A 64 7.65 -2.62 -30.89
C ARG A 64 6.35 -1.82 -31.02
N GLU A 65 5.76 -1.49 -29.87
CA GLU A 65 4.53 -0.71 -29.76
C GLU A 65 4.59 0.27 -28.59
N TRP A 66 3.66 1.23 -28.59
CA TRP A 66 3.41 2.09 -27.43
C TRP A 66 2.55 1.34 -26.44
N VAL A 67 3.02 1.24 -25.20
CA VAL A 67 2.27 0.69 -24.07
C VAL A 67 1.94 1.80 -23.08
N SER A 68 0.73 1.75 -22.53
CA SER A 68 0.30 2.67 -21.49
C SER A 68 0.74 2.11 -20.14
N ILE A 69 1.42 2.92 -19.33
CA ILE A 69 1.74 2.61 -17.94
C ILE A 69 0.66 3.22 -17.05
N GLY A 70 0.20 2.42 -16.09
CA GLY A 70 -0.78 2.81 -15.09
C GLY A 70 -2.19 2.85 -15.66
N ASP A 71 -2.47 2.11 -16.73
CA ASP A 71 -3.86 1.93 -17.18
C ASP A 71 -4.67 1.06 -16.19
N GLU A 72 -5.95 0.81 -16.51
CA GLU A 72 -6.82 0.05 -15.61
C GLU A 72 -6.37 -1.40 -15.43
N ASP A 73 -5.80 -2.02 -16.47
CA ASP A 73 -5.34 -3.42 -16.40
C ASP A 73 -4.10 -3.53 -15.50
N ASP A 74 -3.15 -2.59 -15.62
CA ASP A 74 -2.00 -2.46 -14.72
C ASP A 74 -2.43 -2.28 -13.26
N LEU A 75 -3.40 -1.40 -13.02
CA LEU A 75 -3.92 -1.10 -11.68
C LEU A 75 -4.65 -2.29 -11.08
N ASP A 76 -5.43 -3.02 -11.89
CA ASP A 76 -6.12 -4.23 -11.45
C ASP A 76 -5.14 -5.36 -11.12
N GLU A 77 -4.10 -5.56 -11.93
CA GLU A 77 -3.04 -6.52 -11.63
C GLU A 77 -2.33 -6.15 -10.32
N LEU A 78 -1.93 -4.88 -10.16
CA LEU A 78 -1.25 -4.40 -8.96
C LEU A 78 -2.13 -4.59 -7.71
N ARG A 79 -3.44 -4.32 -7.81
CA ARG A 79 -4.40 -4.57 -6.72
C ARG A 79 -4.46 -6.05 -6.34
N GLN A 80 -4.50 -6.95 -7.32
CA GLN A 80 -4.48 -8.40 -7.06
C GLN A 80 -3.18 -8.87 -6.41
N GLN A 81 -2.03 -8.35 -6.87
CA GLN A 81 -0.73 -8.65 -6.27
C GLN A 81 -0.67 -8.17 -4.81
N ASN A 82 -1.12 -6.95 -4.53
CA ASN A 82 -1.18 -6.41 -3.17
C ASN A 82 -2.09 -7.24 -2.26
N PHE A 83 -3.26 -7.65 -2.75
CA PHE A 83 -4.17 -8.55 -2.02
C PHE A 83 -3.48 -9.88 -1.67
N LEU A 84 -2.74 -10.47 -2.62
CA LEU A 84 -2.05 -11.74 -2.41
C LEU A 84 -0.92 -11.62 -1.36
N ILE A 85 -0.16 -10.52 -1.38
CA ILE A 85 0.89 -10.26 -0.38
C ILE A 85 0.26 -10.07 1.00
N ALA A 86 -0.77 -9.23 1.11
CA ALA A 86 -1.46 -9.01 2.38
C ALA A 86 -2.14 -10.29 2.89
N SER A 87 -2.66 -11.15 2.01
CA SER A 87 -3.25 -12.45 2.41
C SER A 87 -2.25 -13.40 3.06
N LYS A 88 -0.95 -13.21 2.82
CA LYS A 88 0.12 -13.96 3.49
C LYS A 88 0.51 -13.37 4.85
N GLY A 89 -0.07 -12.23 5.24
CA GLY A 89 0.32 -11.51 6.44
C GLY A 89 1.56 -10.62 6.25
N ASP A 90 1.96 -10.35 5.02
CA ASP A 90 3.20 -9.62 4.72
C ASP A 90 2.96 -8.10 4.65
N SER A 91 4.06 -7.36 4.81
CA SER A 91 4.08 -5.89 4.66
C SER A 91 4.28 -5.50 3.20
N ILE A 92 3.70 -4.38 2.79
CA ILE A 92 3.78 -3.87 1.42
C ILE A 92 4.45 -2.50 1.43
N TYR A 93 5.39 -2.31 0.52
CA TYR A 93 6.09 -1.05 0.32
C TYR A 93 6.01 -0.69 -1.16
N SER A 94 5.57 0.52 -1.45
CA SER A 94 5.43 1.01 -2.82
C SER A 94 5.77 2.49 -2.86
N ASP A 95 6.41 2.94 -3.92
CA ASP A 95 6.57 4.36 -4.21
C ASP A 95 5.82 4.72 -5.49
N ILE A 96 5.01 5.77 -5.42
CA ILE A 96 4.26 6.28 -6.56
C ILE A 96 4.98 7.49 -7.12
N TYR A 97 5.35 7.40 -8.40
CA TYR A 97 5.92 8.49 -9.16
C TYR A 97 4.82 9.44 -9.59
N THR A 98 5.00 10.72 -9.29
CA THR A 98 4.07 11.79 -9.69
C THR A 98 4.77 12.78 -10.63
N ASP A 99 3.99 13.52 -11.42
CA ASP A 99 4.48 14.59 -12.29
C ASP A 99 5.09 15.78 -11.52
N ALA A 100 4.76 15.92 -10.24
CA ALA A 100 5.08 17.09 -9.42
C ALA A 100 6.48 17.10 -8.79
N ASN A 101 7.44 16.31 -9.32
CA ASN A 101 8.77 16.12 -8.71
C ASN A 101 8.73 15.65 -7.23
N VAL A 102 7.67 14.90 -6.89
CA VAL A 102 7.46 14.32 -5.56
C VAL A 102 7.14 12.84 -5.73
N HIS A 103 7.67 12.00 -4.84
CA HIS A 103 7.22 10.63 -4.70
C HIS A 103 6.28 10.51 -3.49
N HIS A 104 5.28 9.67 -3.65
CA HIS A 104 4.40 9.23 -2.57
C HIS A 104 4.80 7.81 -2.17
N ASP A 105 5.54 7.69 -1.07
CA ASP A 105 5.89 6.39 -0.52
C ASP A 105 4.73 5.89 0.35
N LEU A 106 4.22 4.72 0.01
CA LEU A 106 3.20 3.99 0.73
C LEU A 106 3.85 2.84 1.51
N PHE A 107 3.58 2.79 2.81
CA PHE A 107 4.00 1.67 3.66
C PHE A 107 2.77 1.07 4.32
N VAL A 108 2.58 -0.22 4.14
CA VAL A 108 1.55 -1.00 4.81
C VAL A 108 2.26 -2.04 5.66
N GLU A 109 2.45 -1.72 6.94
CA GLU A 109 3.16 -2.57 7.88
C GLU A 109 2.21 -3.61 8.45
N ALA A 110 2.48 -4.90 8.19
CA ALA A 110 1.78 -6.00 8.86
C ALA A 110 2.20 -6.05 10.32
N VAL A 111 1.25 -6.04 11.26
CA VAL A 111 1.48 -5.90 12.69
C VAL A 111 0.73 -7.03 13.42
N THR A 112 1.44 -7.77 14.28
CA THR A 112 0.78 -8.68 15.22
C THR A 112 0.24 -7.91 16.42
N ARG A 113 -0.67 -8.50 17.19
CA ARG A 113 -1.20 -7.89 18.42
C ARG A 113 -0.08 -7.45 19.38
N GLU A 114 0.97 -8.25 19.51
CA GLU A 114 2.11 -7.97 20.41
C GLU A 114 2.99 -6.83 19.90
N GLN A 115 3.02 -6.62 18.57
CA GLN A 115 3.76 -5.52 17.94
C GLN A 115 2.95 -4.21 17.91
N CYS A 116 1.63 -4.28 18.14
CA CYS A 116 0.76 -3.12 18.16
C CYS A 116 0.88 -2.37 19.49
N THR A 117 1.57 -1.25 19.48
CA THR A 117 1.76 -0.39 20.66
C THR A 117 0.63 0.60 20.91
N HIS A 118 -0.32 0.70 19.97
CA HIS A 118 -1.39 1.70 19.99
C HIS A 118 -2.76 1.13 20.40
N ASP A 119 -2.79 -0.13 20.88
CA ASP A 119 -3.99 -0.86 21.32
C ASP A 119 -5.17 -0.73 20.33
N CYS A 120 -4.89 -0.99 19.05
CA CYS A 120 -5.90 -0.93 18.01
C CYS A 120 -6.96 -2.03 18.27
N ALA A 121 -8.21 -1.62 18.48
CA ALA A 121 -9.33 -2.55 18.53
C ALA A 121 -9.81 -2.90 17.12
N PRO A 122 -10.08 -4.17 16.80
CA PRO A 122 -10.65 -4.56 15.52
C PRO A 122 -11.96 -3.80 15.27
N ASP A 123 -12.15 -3.33 14.04
CA ASP A 123 -13.39 -2.68 13.65
C ASP A 123 -14.53 -3.71 13.75
N PRO A 124 -15.58 -3.49 14.57
CA PRO A 124 -16.69 -4.43 14.71
C PRO A 124 -17.45 -4.69 13.39
N ALA A 125 -17.23 -3.88 12.35
CA ALA A 125 -17.80 -4.08 11.02
C ALA A 125 -17.01 -5.09 10.13
N SER A 126 -15.83 -5.56 10.56
CA SER A 126 -15.01 -6.52 9.80
C SER A 126 -15.20 -7.98 10.26
N ASP A 127 -16.08 -8.21 11.23
CA ASP A 127 -16.49 -9.55 11.66
C ASP A 127 -17.54 -10.08 10.67
N ASP A 128 -17.09 -10.44 9.46
CA ASP A 128 -17.88 -11.26 8.55
C ASP A 128 -18.06 -12.62 9.21
N GLY A 129 -19.10 -12.69 10.04
CA GLY A 129 -19.56 -13.88 10.69
C GLY A 129 -19.99 -14.90 9.65
N THR A 130 -19.05 -15.74 9.23
CA THR A 130 -19.37 -17.03 8.61
C THR A 130 -19.81 -17.98 9.72
N ALA A 131 -21.03 -17.77 10.20
CA ALA A 131 -21.77 -18.72 11.01
C ALA A 131 -22.79 -19.43 10.11
N ALA A 132 -22.45 -20.64 9.68
CA ALA A 132 -23.32 -21.83 9.56
C ALA A 132 -22.60 -22.93 8.77
#